data_AF-A0A8J3MYG7-F1
#
_entry.id   AF-A0A8J3MYG7-F1
#
_cell.length_a   1.000
_cell.length_b   1.000
_cell.length_c   1.000
_cell.angle_alpha   90.00
_cell.angle_beta   90.00
_cell.angle_gamma   90.00
#
_symmetry.space_group_name_H-M   'P 1'
#
loop_
_entity.id
_entity.type
_entity.pdbx_description
1 polymer ?
#
loop_
_entity_poly.entity_id
_entity_poly.type
_entity_poly.pdbx_seq_one_letter_code
_entity_poly.pdbx_strand_id
1 'polypeptide(L)'
;MFASDYLTVGNIYTRKELQRQFQIKDATINTGVFRPSGYDSIWLFITELKPKDRPQLHDKLEGETLYWDGQPTGRTDKLIIHHQTQGLELLVFYRHHKDEFPGAGFKYEGRFNYISHEGSEPAHFILKKQSLSLEEIVTKDIEALLIEEDIKTIYQAGKTMPTLVNTYERNPKLRTEAVKLHGTRCQICGFSFAETYGELGKDYIEAHHLQPIASYQNQEEVDPQEEMVVVCANCHRMLHRNPEKPLMPEILQSIVVSRKQKVEEDE
;
A
#
# COMPACT_ATOMS: atom_id res chain seq x y z
N MET A 1 9.86 12.60 19.83
CA MET A 1 9.97 12.65 18.35
C MET A 1 9.68 11.26 17.82
N PHE A 2 8.89 11.11 16.77
CA PHE A 2 8.58 9.79 16.22
C PHE A 2 9.54 9.43 15.08
N ALA A 3 9.96 8.17 15.03
CA ALA A 3 10.78 7.67 13.95
C ALA A 3 9.95 7.44 12.69
N SER A 4 8.64 7.20 12.82
CA SER A 4 7.70 7.05 11.70
C SER A 4 7.73 8.22 10.75
N ASP A 5 7.97 9.44 11.25
CA ASP A 5 7.95 10.68 10.48
C ASP A 5 9.05 10.72 9.39
N TYR A 6 10.03 9.83 9.48
CA TYR A 6 11.16 9.73 8.56
C TYR A 6 11.16 8.39 7.78
N LEU A 7 10.09 7.61 7.86
CA LEU A 7 9.97 6.29 7.25
C LEU A 7 8.70 6.21 6.39
N THR A 8 8.80 5.56 5.24
CA THR A 8 7.68 5.39 4.31
C THR A 8 7.24 3.94 4.31
N VAL A 9 5.98 3.70 4.68
CA VAL A 9 5.39 2.35 4.68
C VAL A 9 5.50 1.73 3.29
N GLY A 10 5.97 0.50 3.21
CA GLY A 10 6.22 -0.20 1.93
C GLY A 10 7.69 -0.22 1.52
N ASN A 11 8.49 0.78 1.94
CA ASN A 11 9.90 0.84 1.59
C ASN A 11 10.73 -0.23 2.30
N ILE A 12 11.81 -0.63 1.63
CA ILE A 12 12.80 -1.57 2.16
C ILE A 12 13.91 -0.79 2.87
N TYR A 13 14.19 -1.16 4.11
CA TYR A 13 15.25 -0.59 4.91
C TYR A 13 16.19 -1.68 5.43
N THR A 14 17.49 -1.50 5.19
CA THR A 14 18.52 -2.29 5.87
C THR A 14 18.83 -1.68 7.24
N ARG A 15 19.27 -2.51 8.20
CA ARG A 15 19.73 -2.01 9.50
C ARG A 15 20.86 -0.98 9.36
N LYS A 16 21.73 -1.12 8.36
CA LYS A 16 22.83 -0.17 8.09
C LYS A 16 22.31 1.19 7.61
N GLU A 17 21.26 1.21 6.78
CA GLU A 17 20.62 2.46 6.36
C GLU A 17 19.93 3.14 7.54
N LEU A 18 19.17 2.38 8.34
CA LEU A 18 18.56 2.91 9.56
C LEU A 18 19.61 3.45 10.53
N GLN A 19 20.74 2.76 10.71
CA GLN A 19 21.85 3.26 11.52
C GLN A 19 22.39 4.61 11.01
N ARG A 20 22.57 4.74 9.69
CA ARG A 20 23.05 5.99 9.09
C ARG A 20 22.03 7.12 9.24
N GLN A 21 20.78 6.84 8.90
CA GLN A 21 19.70 7.82 8.88
C GLN A 21 19.39 8.36 10.28
N PHE A 22 19.33 7.48 11.28
CA PHE A 22 19.00 7.83 12.67
C PHE A 22 20.24 8.00 13.56
N GLN A 23 21.44 7.98 12.98
CA GLN A 23 22.72 8.16 13.68
C GLN A 23 22.93 7.16 14.84
N ILE A 24 22.43 5.93 14.68
CA ILE A 24 22.48 4.88 15.70
C ILE A 24 23.85 4.21 15.71
N LYS A 25 24.53 4.31 16.86
CA LYS A 25 25.80 3.60 17.14
C LYS A 25 25.59 2.31 17.95
N ASP A 26 24.40 2.14 18.52
CA ASP A 26 24.06 0.99 19.35
C ASP A 26 23.96 -0.29 18.51
N ALA A 27 24.78 -1.29 18.86
CA ALA A 27 24.82 -2.58 18.18
C ALA A 27 23.56 -3.43 18.43
N THR A 28 22.77 -3.12 19.46
CA THR A 28 21.52 -3.84 19.80
C THR A 28 20.43 -3.70 18.75
N ILE A 29 20.57 -2.79 17.78
CA ILE A 29 19.71 -2.73 16.59
C ILE A 29 19.68 -4.07 15.82
N ASN A 30 20.72 -4.90 15.96
CA ASN A 30 20.79 -6.23 15.35
C ASN A 30 19.91 -7.28 16.05
N THR A 31 19.24 -6.91 17.15
CA THR A 31 18.26 -7.76 17.82
C THR A 31 16.87 -7.63 17.18
N GLY A 32 15.89 -8.38 17.70
CA GLY A 32 14.50 -8.35 17.21
C GLY A 32 13.67 -7.17 17.74
N VAL A 33 14.07 -6.58 18.88
CA VAL A 33 13.38 -5.43 19.50
C VAL A 33 14.42 -4.37 19.77
N PHE A 34 14.25 -3.18 19.20
CA PHE A 34 15.20 -2.09 19.34
C PHE A 34 14.50 -0.78 19.68
N ARG A 35 15.11 0.04 20.54
CA ARG A 35 14.61 1.38 20.86
C ARG A 35 15.67 2.42 20.44
N PRO A 36 15.46 3.17 19.34
CA PRO A 36 16.34 4.28 18.98
C PRO A 36 16.37 5.35 20.07
N SER A 37 17.58 5.76 20.47
CA SER A 37 17.76 6.87 21.41
C SER A 37 17.28 8.19 20.80
N GLY A 38 16.57 9.00 21.58
CA GLY A 38 16.04 10.30 21.13
C GLY A 38 14.69 10.22 20.40
N TYR A 39 14.13 9.02 20.23
CA TYR A 39 12.84 8.80 19.60
C TYR A 39 11.89 8.04 20.55
N ASP A 40 10.61 8.37 20.44
CA ASP A 40 9.51 7.77 21.19
C ASP A 40 8.96 6.56 20.42
N SER A 41 9.87 5.68 19.99
CA SER A 41 9.57 4.58 19.07
C SER A 41 10.22 3.28 19.52
N ILE A 42 9.52 2.17 19.31
CA ILE A 42 10.02 0.81 19.47
C ILE A 42 10.00 0.16 18.09
N TRP A 43 11.10 -0.45 17.68
CA TRP A 43 11.25 -1.12 16.38
C TRP A 43 11.26 -2.63 16.58
N LEU A 44 10.35 -3.32 15.88
CA LEU A 44 10.29 -4.77 15.79
C LEU A 44 10.85 -5.23 14.45
N PHE A 45 11.93 -5.99 14.47
CA PHE A 45 12.49 -6.65 13.29
C PHE A 45 12.11 -8.11 13.26
N ILE A 46 11.22 -8.47 12.34
CA ILE A 46 10.58 -9.77 12.28
C ILE A 46 11.05 -10.53 11.04
N THR A 47 11.38 -11.80 11.22
CA THR A 47 11.69 -12.74 10.14
C THR A 47 10.88 -13.99 10.40
N GLU A 48 9.84 -14.21 9.60
CA GLU A 48 8.88 -15.32 9.76
C GLU A 48 9.58 -16.69 9.64
N LEU A 49 10.22 -16.95 8.50
CA LEU A 49 10.95 -18.19 8.27
C LEU A 49 12.36 -18.07 8.83
N LYS A 50 12.54 -18.62 10.02
CA LYS A 50 13.85 -18.74 10.66
C LYS A 50 14.57 -19.98 10.13
N PRO A 51 15.89 -19.90 9.88
CA PRO A 51 16.66 -21.08 9.53
C PRO A 51 16.58 -22.14 10.65
N LYS A 52 16.75 -23.42 10.29
CA LYS A 52 16.45 -24.58 11.16
C LYS A 52 17.23 -24.62 12.48
N ASP A 53 18.31 -23.85 12.58
CA ASP A 53 19.20 -23.69 13.74
C ASP A 53 18.65 -22.73 14.82
N ARG A 54 17.47 -22.12 14.61
CA ARG A 54 16.86 -21.16 15.55
C ARG A 54 15.51 -21.64 16.10
N PRO A 55 15.06 -21.10 17.26
CA PRO A 55 13.71 -21.36 17.78
C PRO A 55 12.65 -21.04 16.72
N GLN A 56 11.79 -22.02 16.47
CA GLN A 56 10.67 -21.89 15.54
C GLN A 56 9.56 -21.13 16.26
N LEU A 57 9.55 -19.81 16.08
CA LEU A 57 8.53 -18.93 16.63
C LEU A 57 7.39 -18.78 15.61
N HIS A 58 6.17 -18.56 16.09
CA HIS A 58 4.96 -18.36 15.28
C HIS A 58 4.84 -16.90 14.82
N ASP A 59 5.92 -16.35 14.27
CA ASP A 59 5.95 -15.00 13.74
C ASP A 59 5.24 -14.96 12.39
N LYS A 60 4.07 -14.31 12.29
CA LYS A 60 3.30 -14.25 11.05
C LYS A 60 2.50 -12.97 10.93
N LEU A 61 2.60 -12.29 9.78
CA LEU A 61 1.75 -11.16 9.43
C LEU A 61 0.61 -11.62 8.50
N GLU A 62 -0.63 -11.54 8.98
CA GLU A 62 -1.85 -11.87 8.22
C GLU A 62 -2.73 -10.62 8.08
N GLY A 63 -2.71 -10.00 6.89
CA GLY A 63 -3.41 -8.75 6.65
C GLY A 63 -2.88 -7.65 7.59
N GLU A 64 -3.75 -7.15 8.48
CA GLU A 64 -3.43 -6.10 9.44
C GLU A 64 -3.05 -6.65 10.83
N THR A 65 -3.02 -7.97 11.02
CA THR A 65 -2.70 -8.60 12.30
C THR A 65 -1.35 -9.29 12.24
N LEU A 66 -0.48 -8.95 13.18
CA LEU A 66 0.81 -9.59 13.39
C LEU A 66 0.72 -10.48 14.64
N TYR A 67 0.96 -11.78 14.43
CA TYR A 67 1.25 -12.75 15.47
C TYR A 67 2.76 -12.78 15.65
N TRP A 68 3.24 -12.57 16.87
CA TRP A 68 4.67 -12.43 17.12
C TRP A 68 5.04 -13.05 18.46
N ASP A 69 6.05 -13.90 18.47
CA ASP A 69 6.55 -14.44 19.72
C ASP A 69 7.61 -13.51 20.29
N GLY A 70 7.42 -13.14 21.55
CA GLY A 70 8.34 -12.32 22.32
C GLY A 70 9.74 -12.91 22.43
N GLN A 71 10.66 -12.15 23.03
CA GLN A 71 12.01 -12.65 23.23
C GLN A 71 12.02 -13.68 24.40
N PRO A 72 12.69 -14.85 24.25
CA PRO A 72 12.71 -15.90 25.29
C PRO A 72 13.26 -15.46 26.64
N THR A 73 14.11 -14.43 26.66
CA THR A 73 14.68 -13.84 27.87
C THR A 73 14.72 -12.33 27.69
N GLY A 74 13.80 -11.56 28.28
CA GLY A 74 13.78 -10.12 28.04
C GLY A 74 12.85 -9.30 28.93
N ARG A 75 13.31 -8.10 29.30
CA ARG A 75 12.50 -7.02 29.92
C ARG A 75 11.64 -6.28 28.90
N THR A 76 11.67 -6.70 27.62
CA THR A 76 11.09 -6.00 26.47
C THR A 76 9.58 -6.17 26.35
N ASP A 77 9.02 -7.25 26.88
CA ASP A 77 7.58 -7.53 26.80
C ASP A 77 6.77 -6.40 27.44
N LYS A 78 7.24 -5.87 28.57
CA LYS A 78 6.64 -4.70 29.22
C LYS A 78 6.65 -3.46 28.33
N LEU A 79 7.68 -3.28 27.48
CA LEU A 79 7.73 -2.14 26.56
C LEU A 79 6.65 -2.27 25.50
N ILE A 80 6.40 -3.47 24.98
CA ILE A 80 5.33 -3.73 24.01
C ILE A 80 3.96 -3.52 24.66
N ILE A 81 3.73 -4.11 25.83
CA ILE A 81 2.44 -4.03 26.55
C ILE A 81 2.08 -2.59 26.92
N HIS A 82 3.06 -1.79 27.35
CA HIS A 82 2.82 -0.43 27.85
C HIS A 82 3.17 0.67 26.83
N HIS A 83 3.46 0.33 25.57
CA HIS A 83 3.93 1.34 24.60
C HIS A 83 2.95 2.52 24.50
N GLN A 84 1.65 2.23 24.45
CA GLN A 84 0.58 3.22 24.29
C GLN A 84 0.50 4.17 25.49
N THR A 85 0.51 3.64 26.71
CA THR A 85 0.43 4.45 27.93
C THR A 85 1.72 5.26 28.17
N GLN A 86 2.83 4.84 27.58
CA GLN A 86 4.10 5.56 27.60
C GLN A 86 4.28 6.54 26.42
N GLY A 87 3.28 6.67 25.54
CA GLY A 87 3.37 7.54 24.37
C GLY A 87 4.38 7.07 23.32
N LEU A 88 4.72 5.78 23.32
CA LEU A 88 5.63 5.15 22.38
C LEU A 88 4.85 4.55 21.21
N GLU A 89 5.35 4.77 19.99
CA GLU A 89 4.89 4.04 18.82
C GLU A 89 5.61 2.70 18.66
N LEU A 90 4.92 1.72 18.07
CA LEU A 90 5.48 0.42 17.76
C LEU A 90 5.59 0.26 16.24
N LEU A 91 6.81 0.22 15.73
CA LEU A 91 7.12 0.16 14.30
C LEU A 91 7.53 -1.25 13.90
N VAL A 92 6.93 -1.80 12.86
CA VAL A 92 7.22 -3.16 12.37
C VAL A 92 8.03 -3.12 11.09
N PHE A 93 9.15 -3.84 11.11
CA PHE A 93 10.01 -4.12 9.97
C PHE A 93 9.94 -5.63 9.71
N TYR A 94 9.35 -6.03 8.60
CA TYR A 94 8.99 -7.42 8.32
C TYR A 94 9.71 -7.98 7.10
N ARG A 95 9.94 -9.30 7.12
CA ARG A 95 10.31 -10.12 5.96
C ARG A 95 9.92 -11.58 6.21
N HIS A 96 9.62 -12.30 5.14
CA HIS A 96 9.41 -13.74 5.15
C HIS A 96 10.70 -14.51 5.41
N HIS A 97 11.81 -14.19 4.75
CA HIS A 97 13.09 -14.87 4.94
C HIS A 97 14.28 -13.91 4.82
N LYS A 98 15.47 -14.33 5.29
CA LYS A 98 16.62 -13.43 5.45
C LYS A 98 17.08 -12.75 4.16
N ASP A 99 16.98 -13.48 3.05
CA ASP A 99 17.53 -13.07 1.76
C ASP A 99 16.44 -12.53 0.81
N GLU A 100 15.23 -12.27 1.32
CA GLU A 100 14.10 -11.76 0.53
C GLU A 100 14.40 -10.40 -0.11
N PHE A 101 15.11 -9.54 0.63
CA PHE A 101 15.44 -8.20 0.18
C PHE A 101 16.96 -7.96 0.11
N PRO A 102 17.43 -7.15 -0.85
CA PRO A 102 18.84 -6.78 -0.96
C PRO A 102 19.42 -6.26 0.36
N GLY A 103 20.66 -6.63 0.65
CA GLY A 103 21.34 -6.19 1.88
C GLY A 103 20.75 -6.75 3.18
N ALA A 104 19.96 -7.82 3.10
CA ALA A 104 19.19 -8.38 4.21
C ALA A 104 18.24 -7.34 4.82
N GLY A 105 17.59 -6.56 3.95
CA GLY A 105 16.61 -5.54 4.30
C GLY A 105 15.33 -6.10 4.91
N PHE A 106 14.50 -5.17 5.38
CA PHE A 106 13.16 -5.42 5.89
C PHE A 106 12.21 -4.42 5.25
N LYS A 107 11.01 -4.86 4.91
CA LYS A 107 9.94 -3.97 4.51
C LYS A 107 9.37 -3.28 5.74
N TYR A 108 9.28 -1.95 5.72
CA TYR A 108 8.63 -1.21 6.80
C TYR A 108 7.11 -1.29 6.66
N GLU A 109 6.46 -1.94 7.62
CA GLU A 109 5.01 -2.20 7.60
C GLU A 109 4.20 -1.11 8.30
N GLY A 110 4.85 -0.15 8.96
CA GLY A 110 4.20 0.96 9.64
C GLY A 110 4.03 0.76 11.14
N ARG A 111 3.07 1.51 11.70
CA ARG A 111 2.75 1.53 13.13
C ARG A 111 1.79 0.41 13.49
N PHE A 112 1.99 -0.19 14.65
CA PHE A 112 1.15 -1.24 15.21
C PHE A 112 0.72 -0.87 16.64
N ASN A 113 -0.37 -1.46 17.10
CA ASN A 113 -0.86 -1.39 18.45
C ASN A 113 -0.86 -2.77 19.08
N TYR A 114 -0.48 -2.85 20.35
CA TYR A 114 -0.69 -4.03 21.17
C TYR A 114 -2.19 -4.31 21.37
N ILE A 115 -2.60 -5.56 21.20
CA ILE A 115 -3.98 -6.03 21.44
C ILE A 115 -4.04 -6.97 22.64
N SER A 116 -3.29 -8.07 22.59
CA SER A 116 -3.25 -9.09 23.64
C SER A 116 -1.95 -9.87 23.60
N HIS A 117 -1.69 -10.66 24.66
CA HIS A 117 -0.67 -11.68 24.67
C HIS A 117 -1.09 -12.89 25.51
N GLU A 118 -0.50 -14.05 25.25
CA GLU A 118 -0.67 -15.28 26.01
C GLU A 118 0.69 -15.92 26.34
N GLY A 119 0.77 -16.66 27.45
CA GLY A 119 2.02 -17.27 27.92
C GLY A 119 3.01 -16.26 28.50
N SER A 120 4.16 -16.75 28.94
CA SER A 120 5.17 -15.92 29.61
C SER A 120 6.60 -16.11 29.12
N GLU A 121 6.93 -17.22 28.44
CA GLU A 121 8.31 -17.52 28.01
C GLU A 121 8.37 -18.41 26.74
N PRO A 122 8.41 -17.82 25.53
CA PRO A 122 8.10 -16.42 25.22
C PRO A 122 6.59 -16.15 25.25
N ALA A 123 6.20 -14.91 25.50
CA ALA A 123 4.81 -14.49 25.34
C ALA A 123 4.44 -14.41 23.85
N HIS A 124 3.28 -14.95 23.48
CA HIS A 124 2.72 -14.86 22.14
C HIS A 124 1.88 -13.58 22.05
N PHE A 125 2.34 -12.58 21.28
CA PHE A 125 1.68 -11.30 21.10
C PHE A 125 0.78 -11.28 19.88
N ILE A 126 -0.36 -10.61 20.03
CA ILE A 126 -1.21 -10.17 18.92
C ILE A 126 -1.11 -8.67 18.82
N LEU A 127 -0.57 -8.19 17.69
CA LEU A 127 -0.42 -6.78 17.37
C LEU A 127 -1.27 -6.46 16.14
N LYS A 128 -1.86 -5.28 16.11
CA LYS A 128 -2.68 -4.84 14.96
C LYS A 128 -2.12 -3.57 14.36
N LYS A 129 -1.95 -3.56 13.05
CA LYS A 129 -1.52 -2.39 12.29
C LYS A 129 -2.48 -1.23 12.57
N GLN A 130 -1.91 -0.07 12.85
CA GLN A 130 -2.66 1.14 13.10
C GLN A 130 -3.22 1.62 11.76
N SER A 131 -4.54 1.72 11.67
CA SER A 131 -5.19 2.32 10.51
C SER A 131 -4.67 3.74 10.30
N LEU A 132 -4.50 4.13 9.04
CA LEU A 132 -4.18 5.49 8.67
C LEU A 132 -5.25 6.45 9.23
N SER A 133 -4.82 7.59 9.73
CA SER A 133 -5.72 8.71 10.03
C SER A 133 -6.35 9.25 8.75
N LEU A 134 -7.47 9.97 8.89
CA LEU A 134 -8.13 10.59 7.74
C LEU A 134 -7.20 11.55 6.98
N GLU A 135 -6.37 12.30 7.70
CA GLU A 135 -5.40 13.22 7.09
C GLU A 135 -4.35 12.48 6.26
N GLU A 136 -3.82 11.36 6.77
CA GLU A 136 -2.88 10.51 6.01
C GLU A 136 -3.54 9.88 4.78
N ILE A 137 -4.80 9.47 4.88
CA ILE A 137 -5.56 8.93 3.73
C ILE A 137 -5.74 10.03 2.67
N VAL A 138 -6.15 11.22 3.08
CA VAL A 138 -6.37 12.36 2.18
C VAL A 138 -5.06 12.75 1.48
N THR A 139 -3.95 12.84 2.22
CA THR A 139 -2.64 13.14 1.63
C THR A 139 -2.26 12.12 0.58
N LYS A 140 -2.41 10.82 0.87
CA LYS A 140 -2.14 9.76 -0.10
C LYS A 140 -3.03 9.82 -1.33
N ASP A 141 -4.33 10.08 -1.15
CA ASP A 141 -5.27 10.21 -2.26
C ASP A 141 -4.91 11.42 -3.16
N ILE A 142 -4.42 12.52 -2.57
CA ILE A 142 -3.89 13.69 -3.31
C ILE A 142 -2.61 13.33 -4.07
N GLU A 143 -1.64 12.67 -3.43
CA GLU A 143 -0.42 12.21 -4.09
C GLU A 143 -0.72 11.30 -5.29
N ALA A 144 -1.69 10.40 -5.14
CA ALA A 144 -2.16 9.54 -6.22
C ALA A 144 -2.79 10.33 -7.39
N LEU A 145 -3.56 11.40 -7.12
CA LEU A 145 -4.05 12.31 -8.18
C LEU A 145 -2.89 12.91 -8.97
N LEU A 146 -1.91 13.45 -8.26
CA LEU A 146 -0.78 14.16 -8.87
C LEU A 146 0.05 13.22 -9.77
N ILE A 147 0.19 11.95 -9.37
CA ILE A 147 0.87 10.92 -10.17
C ILE A 147 0.04 10.55 -11.40
N GLU A 148 -1.26 10.30 -11.25
CA GLU A 148 -2.17 9.95 -12.35
C GLU A 148 -2.29 11.08 -13.39
N GLU A 149 -2.21 12.33 -12.97
CA GLU A 149 -2.26 13.48 -13.87
C GLU A 149 -0.90 13.81 -14.53
N ASP A 150 0.15 13.02 -14.22
CA ASP A 150 1.54 13.25 -14.63
C ASP A 150 2.02 14.70 -14.36
N ILE A 151 1.58 15.27 -13.24
CA ILE A 151 2.00 16.61 -12.78
C ILE A 151 3.37 16.49 -12.10
N LYS A 152 4.32 15.81 -12.74
CA LYS A 152 5.73 15.82 -12.32
C LYS A 152 6.48 17.05 -12.80
N THR A 153 5.92 17.81 -13.74
CA THR A 153 6.59 18.96 -14.34
C THR A 153 5.99 20.28 -13.87
N ILE A 154 6.06 20.59 -12.58
CA ILE A 154 5.94 22.00 -12.17
C ILE A 154 6.97 22.38 -11.10
N TYR A 155 7.79 23.37 -11.48
CA TYR A 155 8.66 24.26 -10.69
C TYR A 155 10.15 23.91 -10.52
N GLN A 156 10.94 24.22 -11.55
CA GLN A 156 12.07 25.14 -11.36
C GLN A 156 12.15 26.16 -12.52
N ALA A 157 12.21 27.44 -12.15
CA ALA A 157 12.49 28.62 -12.99
C ALA A 157 11.53 28.94 -14.16
N GLY A 158 10.47 29.71 -13.84
CA GLY A 158 9.90 30.77 -14.70
C GLY A 158 9.71 30.46 -16.18
N LYS A 159 8.47 30.10 -16.54
CA LYS A 159 7.92 29.72 -17.87
C LYS A 159 8.07 28.25 -18.25
N THR A 160 7.01 27.50 -18.02
CA THR A 160 6.48 26.49 -18.95
C THR A 160 5.02 26.21 -18.61
N MET A 161 4.16 26.17 -19.62
CA MET A 161 2.78 25.69 -19.50
C MET A 161 2.83 24.18 -19.27
N PRO A 162 2.26 23.63 -18.19
CA PRO A 162 2.21 22.19 -18.01
C PRO A 162 1.28 21.59 -19.07
N THR A 163 1.81 20.71 -19.90
CA THR A 163 1.00 19.88 -20.80
C THR A 163 0.78 18.57 -20.04
N LEU A 164 -0.48 18.21 -19.80
CA LEU A 164 -0.89 16.97 -19.12
C LEU A 164 -0.63 15.80 -20.06
N VAL A 165 0.24 14.85 -19.69
CA VAL A 165 0.65 13.75 -20.58
C VAL A 165 0.53 12.40 -19.85
N ASN A 166 -0.71 11.99 -19.57
CA ASN A 166 -1.02 10.56 -19.50
C ASN A 166 -1.54 10.12 -20.87
N THR A 167 -0.67 10.20 -21.90
CA THR A 167 -1.03 10.22 -23.33
C THR A 167 -1.69 8.95 -23.86
N TYR A 168 -1.55 7.82 -23.18
CA TYR A 168 -2.00 6.52 -23.70
C TYR A 168 -3.44 6.20 -23.30
N GLU A 169 -3.79 6.24 -22.01
CA GLU A 169 -5.20 6.08 -21.55
C GLU A 169 -6.11 7.21 -22.04
N ARG A 170 -5.52 8.36 -22.37
CA ARG A 170 -6.23 9.53 -22.90
C ARG A 170 -6.03 9.70 -24.41
N ASN A 171 -5.49 8.71 -25.11
CA ASN A 171 -5.39 8.75 -26.58
C ASN A 171 -6.81 8.78 -27.18
N PRO A 172 -7.22 9.88 -27.84
CA PRO A 172 -8.58 10.00 -28.34
C PRO A 172 -8.96 8.89 -29.33
N LYS A 173 -8.01 8.34 -30.09
CA LYS A 173 -8.26 7.26 -31.04
C LYS A 173 -8.57 5.96 -30.33
N LEU A 174 -7.67 5.50 -29.45
CA LEU A 174 -7.84 4.27 -28.67
C LEU A 174 -9.09 4.33 -27.80
N ARG A 175 -9.36 5.47 -27.14
CA ARG A 175 -10.60 5.66 -26.39
C ARG A 175 -11.83 5.54 -27.29
N THR A 176 -11.82 6.16 -28.47
CA THR A 176 -12.95 6.08 -29.40
C THR A 176 -13.20 4.64 -29.86
N GLU A 177 -12.14 3.88 -30.12
CA GLU A 177 -12.23 2.47 -30.52
C GLU A 177 -12.73 1.60 -29.37
N ALA A 178 -12.18 1.75 -28.17
CA ALA A 178 -12.65 1.05 -26.97
C ALA A 178 -14.14 1.33 -26.69
N VAL A 179 -14.59 2.59 -26.79
CA VAL A 179 -16.01 2.95 -26.61
C VAL A 179 -16.90 2.36 -27.70
N LYS A 180 -16.43 2.28 -28.95
CA LYS A 180 -17.19 1.64 -30.04
C LYS A 180 -17.32 0.13 -29.82
N LEU A 181 -16.29 -0.52 -29.30
CA LEU A 181 -16.25 -1.97 -29.09
C LEU A 181 -17.02 -2.38 -27.82
N HIS A 182 -16.78 -1.70 -26.71
CA HIS A 182 -17.27 -2.08 -25.38
C HIS A 182 -18.49 -1.28 -24.90
N GLY A 183 -18.84 -0.19 -25.60
CA GLY A 183 -19.93 0.70 -25.23
C GLY A 183 -19.58 1.66 -24.09
N THR A 184 -20.59 2.12 -23.36
CA THR A 184 -20.50 3.19 -22.35
C THR A 184 -20.96 2.78 -20.96
N ARG A 185 -21.20 1.47 -20.76
CA ARG A 185 -21.54 0.92 -19.45
C ARG A 185 -20.26 0.41 -18.78
N CYS A 186 -20.02 0.85 -17.54
CA CYS A 186 -18.87 0.40 -16.77
C CYS A 186 -18.86 -1.14 -16.62
N GLN A 187 -17.81 -1.79 -17.10
CA GLN A 187 -17.67 -3.26 -17.05
C GLN A 187 -17.41 -3.78 -15.62
N ILE A 188 -17.05 -2.90 -14.68
CA ILE A 188 -16.82 -3.25 -13.26
C ILE A 188 -18.11 -3.19 -12.45
N CYS A 189 -18.83 -2.05 -12.47
CA CYS A 189 -19.95 -1.81 -11.56
C CYS A 189 -21.31 -1.67 -12.25
N GLY A 190 -21.36 -1.67 -13.59
CA GLY A 190 -22.59 -1.53 -14.38
C GLY A 190 -23.12 -0.10 -14.50
N PHE A 191 -22.44 0.90 -13.92
CA PHE A 191 -22.84 2.31 -13.98
C PHE A 191 -22.88 2.82 -15.43
N SER A 192 -23.89 3.62 -15.76
CA SER A 192 -24.04 4.32 -17.03
C SER A 192 -24.27 5.80 -16.77
N PHE A 193 -23.40 6.65 -17.35
CA PHE A 193 -23.55 8.10 -17.25
C PHE A 193 -24.80 8.58 -17.99
N ALA A 194 -25.13 7.99 -19.14
CA ALA A 194 -26.33 8.35 -19.89
C ALA A 194 -27.62 8.04 -19.13
N GLU A 195 -27.68 6.90 -18.43
CA GLU A 195 -28.86 6.53 -17.63
C GLU A 195 -29.02 7.41 -16.38
N THR A 196 -27.90 7.83 -15.79
CA THR A 196 -27.90 8.59 -14.54
C THR A 196 -28.06 10.10 -14.77
N TYR A 197 -27.41 10.64 -15.81
CA TYR A 197 -27.28 12.08 -16.07
C TYR A 197 -27.94 12.52 -17.39
N GLY A 198 -28.60 11.62 -18.12
CA GLY A 198 -29.25 11.93 -19.40
C GLY A 198 -28.25 12.36 -20.48
N GLU A 199 -28.60 13.37 -21.26
CA GLU A 199 -27.79 13.82 -22.40
C GLU A 199 -26.37 14.28 -22.00
N LEU A 200 -26.19 14.79 -20.76
CA LEU A 200 -24.86 15.19 -20.26
C LEU A 200 -23.90 14.00 -20.15
N GLY A 201 -24.42 12.80 -19.91
CA GLY A 201 -23.64 11.58 -19.75
C GLY A 201 -23.53 10.73 -21.01
N LYS A 202 -24.11 11.19 -22.12
CA LYS A 202 -24.11 10.45 -23.39
C LYS A 202 -22.70 10.27 -23.92
N ASP A 203 -22.39 9.06 -24.37
CA ASP A 203 -21.08 8.67 -24.91
C ASP A 203 -19.88 8.87 -23.95
N TYR A 204 -20.16 9.10 -22.67
CA TYR A 204 -19.14 9.31 -21.65
C TYR A 204 -18.85 8.03 -20.86
N ILE A 205 -17.59 7.62 -20.92
CA ILE A 205 -16.96 6.57 -20.10
C ILE A 205 -15.44 6.75 -20.17
N GLU A 206 -14.68 6.18 -19.24
CA GLU A 206 -13.22 6.18 -19.26
C GLU A 206 -12.71 4.84 -19.81
N ALA A 207 -11.63 4.88 -20.58
CA ALA A 207 -10.97 3.70 -21.13
C ALA A 207 -9.68 3.45 -20.35
N HIS A 208 -9.46 2.20 -19.94
CA HIS A 208 -8.39 1.80 -19.04
C HIS A 208 -7.68 0.56 -19.60
N HIS A 209 -6.36 0.48 -19.47
CA HIS A 209 -5.61 -0.70 -19.90
C HIS A 209 -5.67 -1.79 -18.83
N LEU A 210 -5.72 -3.07 -19.22
CA LEU A 210 -5.75 -4.18 -18.25
C LEU A 210 -4.44 -4.30 -17.47
N GLN A 211 -3.30 -4.01 -18.10
CA GLN A 211 -1.98 -4.00 -17.47
C GLN A 211 -1.43 -2.57 -17.37
N PRO A 212 -0.56 -2.26 -16.39
CA PRO A 212 0.06 -0.94 -16.28
C PRO A 212 0.89 -0.60 -17.53
N ILE A 213 0.83 0.66 -18.00
CA ILE A 213 1.56 1.08 -19.21
C ILE A 213 3.07 0.75 -19.12
N ALA A 214 3.66 0.81 -17.93
CA ALA A 214 5.07 0.51 -17.70
C ALA A 214 5.47 -0.95 -18.01
N SER A 215 4.51 -1.89 -18.11
CA SER A 215 4.79 -3.27 -18.48
C SER A 215 4.83 -3.52 -20.00
N TYR A 216 4.32 -2.60 -20.83
CA TYR A 216 4.40 -2.71 -22.28
C TYR A 216 5.81 -2.30 -22.73
N GLN A 217 6.66 -3.28 -23.00
CA GLN A 217 8.01 -3.04 -23.51
C GLN A 217 7.94 -2.69 -25.00
N ASN A 218 8.31 -1.45 -25.33
CA ASN A 218 8.25 -0.86 -26.67
C ASN A 218 6.82 -0.58 -27.14
N GLN A 219 6.70 0.44 -28.00
CA GLN A 219 5.45 0.98 -28.54
C GLN A 219 4.72 -0.02 -29.46
N GLU A 220 4.32 -1.16 -28.94
CA GLU A 220 3.45 -2.11 -29.63
C GLU A 220 2.04 -1.53 -29.73
N GLU A 221 1.35 -1.79 -30.85
CA GLU A 221 -0.04 -1.38 -31.06
C GLU A 221 -0.91 -2.01 -29.97
N VAL A 222 -1.52 -1.18 -29.12
CA VAL A 222 -2.50 -1.65 -28.13
C VAL A 222 -3.75 -2.11 -28.87
N ASP A 223 -4.21 -3.33 -28.62
CA ASP A 223 -5.49 -3.84 -29.11
C ASP A 223 -6.63 -3.38 -28.17
N PRO A 224 -7.49 -2.44 -28.58
CA PRO A 224 -8.55 -1.94 -27.72
C PRO A 224 -9.60 -3.01 -27.35
N GLN A 225 -9.68 -4.12 -28.08
CA GLN A 225 -10.62 -5.19 -27.79
C GLN A 225 -10.15 -6.06 -26.62
N GLU A 226 -8.88 -6.46 -26.64
CA GLU A 226 -8.33 -7.46 -25.71
C GLU A 226 -7.54 -6.83 -24.56
N GLU A 227 -7.03 -5.61 -24.71
CA GLU A 227 -6.12 -4.98 -23.74
C GLU A 227 -6.72 -3.77 -23.01
N MET A 228 -7.95 -3.39 -23.37
CA MET A 228 -8.66 -2.28 -22.77
C MET A 228 -10.04 -2.65 -22.25
N VAL A 229 -10.46 -1.90 -21.24
CA VAL A 229 -11.74 -2.03 -20.55
C VAL A 229 -12.33 -0.64 -20.36
N VAL A 230 -13.66 -0.53 -20.42
CA VAL A 230 -14.39 0.72 -20.15
C VAL A 230 -14.93 0.74 -18.72
N VAL A 231 -14.58 1.80 -17.99
CA VAL A 231 -14.91 1.99 -16.58
C VAL A 231 -15.47 3.38 -16.31
N CYS A 232 -16.29 3.52 -15.27
CA CYS A 232 -16.71 4.85 -14.81
C CYS A 232 -15.60 5.54 -14.03
N ALA A 233 -15.66 6.88 -13.95
CA ALA A 233 -14.68 7.69 -13.23
C ALA A 233 -14.40 7.21 -11.79
N ASN A 234 -15.43 6.75 -11.08
CA ASN A 234 -15.27 6.23 -9.71
C ASN A 234 -14.47 4.90 -9.70
N CYS A 235 -14.77 3.98 -10.62
CA CYS A 235 -14.05 2.71 -10.71
C CYS A 235 -12.62 2.92 -11.21
N HIS A 236 -12.42 3.78 -12.21
CA HIS A 236 -11.10 4.15 -12.69
C HIS A 236 -10.23 4.70 -11.56
N ARG A 237 -10.78 5.62 -10.77
CA ARG A 237 -10.10 6.19 -9.61
C ARG A 237 -9.73 5.14 -8.57
N MET A 238 -10.57 4.13 -8.36
CA MET A 238 -10.28 3.02 -7.44
C MET A 238 -9.19 2.08 -7.96
N LEU A 239 -9.05 1.90 -9.28
CA LEU A 239 -7.97 1.12 -9.89
C LEU A 239 -6.61 1.79 -9.64
N HIS A 240 -6.55 3.11 -9.76
CA HIS A 240 -5.34 3.91 -9.61
C HIS A 240 -5.12 4.51 -8.20
N ARG A 241 -6.01 4.24 -7.24
CA ARG A 241 -5.94 4.83 -5.88
C ARG A 241 -4.61 4.56 -5.17
N ASN A 242 -3.95 3.44 -5.48
CA ASN A 242 -2.59 3.15 -5.04
C ASN A 242 -1.65 3.07 -6.25
N PRO A 243 -0.91 4.14 -6.59
CA PRO A 243 -0.03 4.16 -7.76
C PRO A 243 1.13 3.16 -7.71
N GLU A 244 1.59 2.78 -6.51
CA GLU A 244 2.67 1.79 -6.36
C GLU A 244 2.19 0.37 -6.67
N LYS A 245 0.88 0.13 -6.52
CA LYS A 245 0.26 -1.16 -6.78
C LYS A 245 -1.18 -0.97 -7.29
N PRO A 246 -1.34 -0.57 -8.57
CA PRO A 246 -2.66 -0.43 -9.18
C PRO A 246 -3.43 -1.75 -9.09
N LEU A 247 -4.74 -1.66 -8.89
CA LEU A 247 -5.61 -2.83 -8.86
C LEU A 247 -5.94 -3.29 -10.27
N MET A 248 -6.05 -4.61 -10.45
CA MET A 248 -6.57 -5.18 -11.70
C MET A 248 -8.10 -5.05 -11.76
N PRO A 249 -8.68 -4.75 -12.93
CA PRO A 249 -10.13 -4.61 -13.12
C PRO A 249 -10.95 -5.79 -12.58
N GLU A 250 -10.48 -7.02 -12.76
CA GLU A 250 -11.16 -8.24 -12.33
C GLU A 250 -11.25 -8.33 -10.80
N ILE A 251 -10.17 -7.91 -10.12
CA ILE A 251 -10.14 -7.86 -8.66
C ILE A 251 -11.15 -6.85 -8.15
N LEU A 252 -11.18 -5.64 -8.72
CA LEU A 252 -12.15 -4.63 -8.33
C LEU A 252 -13.59 -5.07 -8.62
N GLN A 253 -13.83 -5.73 -9.75
CA GLN A 253 -15.14 -6.29 -10.09
C GLN A 253 -15.61 -7.32 -9.04
N SER A 254 -14.74 -8.24 -8.62
CA SER A 254 -15.08 -9.22 -7.57
C SER A 254 -15.45 -8.56 -6.23
N ILE A 255 -14.77 -7.47 -5.87
CA ILE A 255 -15.06 -6.69 -4.66
C ILE A 255 -16.42 -6.00 -4.77
N VAL A 256 -16.72 -5.38 -5.91
CA VAL A 256 -18.00 -4.67 -6.11
C VAL A 256 -19.18 -5.65 -6.13
N VAL A 257 -19.06 -6.77 -6.83
CA VAL A 257 -20.12 -7.78 -6.92
C VAL A 257 -20.40 -8.38 -5.54
N SER A 258 -19.37 -8.81 -4.82
CA SER A 258 -19.54 -9.38 -3.47
C SER A 258 -20.15 -8.40 -2.46
N ARG A 259 -19.92 -7.09 -2.64
CA ARG A 259 -20.53 -6.06 -1.79
C ARG A 259 -21.99 -5.79 -2.14
N LYS A 260 -22.35 -5.75 -3.42
CA LYS A 260 -23.75 -5.56 -3.84
C LYS A 260 -24.64 -6.71 -3.35
N GLN A 261 -24.18 -7.95 -3.46
CA GLN A 261 -24.90 -9.12 -2.97
C GLN A 261 -25.16 -9.06 -1.46
N LYS A 262 -24.17 -8.64 -0.67
CA LYS A 262 -24.36 -8.47 0.78
C LYS A 262 -25.39 -7.39 1.13
N VAL A 263 -25.38 -6.27 0.40
CA VAL A 263 -26.37 -5.20 0.63
C VAL A 263 -27.78 -5.70 0.29
N GLU A 264 -27.95 -6.47 -0.79
CA GLU A 264 -29.24 -7.05 -1.18
C GLU A 264 -29.73 -8.16 -0.21
N GLU A 265 -28.82 -8.85 0.49
CA GLU A 265 -29.17 -9.84 1.53
C GLU A 265 -29.53 -9.19 2.88
N ASP A 266 -29.03 -7.98 3.13
CA ASP A 266 -29.23 -7.22 4.38
C ASP A 266 -30.45 -6.27 4.32
N GLU A 267 -31.07 -6.08 3.14
CA GLU A 267 -32.27 -5.26 2.88
C GLU A 267 -33.57 -6.09 2.82
#